data_AF-A0A1I7TM46-F1
#
_entry.id   AF-A0A1I7TM46-F1
#
_cell.length_a   1.000
_cell.length_b   1.000
_cell.length_c   1.000
_cell.angle_alpha   90.00
_cell.angle_beta   90.00
_cell.angle_gamma   90.00
#
_symmetry.space_group_name_H-M   'P 1'
#
loop_
_entity.id
_entity.type
_entity.pdbx_description
1 polymer ?
#
loop_
_entity_poly.entity_id
_entity_poly.type
_entity_poly.pdbx_seq_one_letter_code
_entity_poly.pdbx_strand_id
1 'polypeptide(L)'
;MEKFFWDRAIYYSFKALVQGYGDGGKCSTEGRALMQLDFQNVLMKLEPLCGIKPVPHANFVHDYIKAYYLPENGLEQWIRSHSEYSSKQLSSLLGAAAHVSKKARLRILDALKD
;
A
#
# COMPACT_ATOMS: atom_id res chain seq x y z
N MET A 1 -2.25 14.62 24.81
CA MET A 1 -2.66 15.48 23.69
C MET A 1 -1.67 15.42 22.53
N GLU A 2 -0.37 15.60 22.78
CA GLU A 2 0.69 15.46 21.75
C GLU A 2 0.68 14.13 20.99
N LYS A 3 0.58 13.00 21.70
CA LYS A 3 0.50 11.66 21.08
C LYS A 3 -0.69 11.51 20.13
N PHE A 4 -1.81 12.18 20.40
CA PHE A 4 -2.97 12.16 19.50
C PHE A 4 -2.67 12.91 18.20
N PHE A 5 -1.99 14.06 18.27
CA PHE A 5 -1.57 14.77 17.06
C PHE A 5 -0.59 13.95 16.22
N TRP A 6 0.38 13.30 16.86
CA TRP A 6 1.30 12.40 16.17
C TRP A 6 0.59 11.22 15.51
N ASP A 7 -0.32 10.55 16.22
CA ASP A 7 -1.12 9.47 15.65
C ASP A 7 -1.88 9.91 14.40
N ARG A 8 -2.57 11.06 14.46
CA ARG A 8 -3.32 11.59 13.30
C ARG A 8 -2.40 12.05 12.17
N ALA A 9 -1.28 12.69 12.47
CA ALA A 9 -0.30 13.10 11.47
C ALA A 9 0.28 11.89 10.72
N ILE A 10 0.62 10.81 11.45
CA ILE A 10 1.12 9.56 10.88
C ILE A 10 0.04 8.90 10.02
N TYR A 11 -1.20 8.79 10.54
CA TYR A 11 -2.33 8.23 9.82
C TYR A 11 -2.54 8.90 8.45
N TYR A 12 -2.65 10.23 8.41
CA TYR A 12 -2.86 10.94 7.15
C TYR A 12 -1.64 10.92 6.23
N SER A 13 -0.43 10.95 6.78
CA SER A 13 0.81 10.83 5.99
C SER A 13 0.90 9.48 5.29
N PHE A 14 0.54 8.38 5.98
CA PHE A 14 0.56 7.04 5.39
C PHE A 14 -0.56 6.84 4.37
N LYS A 15 -1.74 7.43 4.59
CA LYS A 15 -2.81 7.48 3.56
C LYS A 15 -2.34 8.24 2.31
N ALA A 16 -1.66 9.38 2.48
CA ALA A 16 -1.12 10.15 1.37
C ALA A 16 -0.02 9.39 0.62
N LEU A 17 0.84 8.66 1.35
CA LEU A 17 1.91 7.85 0.76
C LEU A 17 1.37 6.74 -0.15
N VAL A 18 0.40 5.96 0.32
CA VAL A 18 -0.24 4.90 -0.49
C VAL A 18 -1.03 5.49 -1.65
N GLN A 19 -1.68 6.64 -1.46
CA GLN A 19 -2.33 7.36 -2.55
C GLN A 19 -1.31 7.73 -3.66
N GLY A 20 -0.14 8.26 -3.27
CA GLY A 20 0.94 8.57 -4.19
C GLY A 20 1.45 7.35 -4.96
N TYR A 21 1.60 6.20 -4.28
CA TYR A 21 1.95 4.94 -4.96
C TYR A 21 0.89 4.51 -5.97
N GLY A 22 -0.40 4.64 -5.64
CA GLY A 22 -1.50 4.35 -6.56
C GLY A 22 -1.51 5.29 -7.78
N ASP A 23 -1.16 6.55 -7.61
CA ASP A 23 -1.20 7.57 -8.67
C ASP A 23 0.00 7.51 -9.64
N GLY A 24 1.12 6.94 -9.24
CA GLY A 24 2.32 6.77 -10.08
C GLY A 24 2.15 5.82 -11.27
N GLY A 25 1.09 5.01 -11.28
CA GLY A 25 0.72 4.13 -12.39
C GLY A 25 1.60 2.89 -12.51
N LYS A 26 2.74 2.98 -13.21
CA LYS A 26 3.64 1.83 -13.41
C LYS A 26 4.66 1.72 -12.29
N CYS A 27 4.86 0.50 -11.78
CA CYS A 27 5.84 0.24 -10.73
C CYS A 27 6.77 -0.92 -11.13
N SER A 28 8.07 -0.64 -11.33
CA SER A 28 9.08 -1.66 -11.65
C SER A 28 9.49 -2.43 -10.39
N THR A 29 10.20 -3.55 -10.55
CA THR A 29 10.71 -4.34 -9.42
C THR A 29 11.67 -3.54 -8.54
N GLU A 30 12.53 -2.75 -9.17
CA GLU A 30 13.48 -1.85 -8.50
C GLU A 30 12.71 -0.73 -7.78
N GLY A 31 11.69 -0.16 -8.43
CA GLY A 31 10.83 0.85 -7.81
C GLY A 31 10.15 0.36 -6.54
N ARG A 32 9.65 -0.87 -6.53
CA ARG A 32 9.05 -1.49 -5.33
C ARG A 32 10.06 -1.71 -4.21
N ALA A 33 11.27 -2.16 -4.55
CA ALA A 33 12.35 -2.31 -3.58
C ALA A 33 12.70 -0.95 -2.94
N LEU A 34 12.73 0.12 -3.73
CA LEU A 34 12.92 1.49 -3.24
C LEU A 34 11.76 1.94 -2.35
N MET A 35 10.50 1.69 -2.73
CA MET A 35 9.34 2.01 -1.86
C MET A 35 9.47 1.37 -0.47
N GLN A 36 9.86 0.10 -0.41
CA GLN A 36 10.08 -0.62 0.85
C GLN A 36 11.22 0.00 1.66
N LEU A 37 12.34 0.35 1.02
CA LEU A 37 13.50 0.98 1.66
C LEU A 37 13.16 2.38 2.19
N ASP A 38 12.51 3.20 1.36
CA ASP A 38 12.08 4.56 1.72
C ASP A 38 11.12 4.53 2.91
N PHE A 39 10.16 3.61 2.90
CA PHE A 39 9.23 3.48 4.01
C PHE A 39 9.94 3.01 5.30
N GLN A 40 10.88 2.07 5.21
CA GLN A 40 11.70 1.69 6.35
C GLN A 40 12.49 2.88 6.91
N ASN A 41 13.07 3.73 6.06
CA ASN A 41 13.74 4.95 6.46
C ASN A 41 12.79 5.96 7.13
N VAL A 42 11.56 6.09 6.64
CA VAL A 42 10.52 6.91 7.27
C VAL A 42 10.20 6.42 8.68
N LEU A 43 10.02 5.11 8.87
CA LEU A 43 9.75 4.53 10.19
C LEU A 43 10.90 4.77 11.17
N MET A 44 12.15 4.50 10.75
CA MET A 44 13.34 4.71 11.59
C MET A 44 13.49 6.17 12.05
N LYS A 45 13.09 7.13 11.23
CA LYS A 45 13.13 8.56 11.57
C LYS A 45 11.93 9.01 12.39
N LEU A 46 10.74 8.46 12.14
CA LEU A 46 9.52 8.82 12.88
C LEU A 46 9.56 8.36 14.34
N GLU A 47 10.06 7.15 14.63
CA GLU A 47 10.13 6.62 16.00
C GLU A 47 10.74 7.61 17.02
N PRO A 48 11.96 8.15 16.81
CA PRO A 48 12.54 9.12 17.74
C PRO A 48 11.88 10.50 17.70
N LEU A 49 11.22 10.88 16.60
CA LEU A 49 10.55 12.18 16.47
C LEU A 49 9.24 12.24 17.25
N CYS A 50 8.44 11.17 17.22
CA CYS A 50 7.15 11.12 17.90
C CYS A 50 7.18 10.42 19.26
N GLY A 51 8.25 9.66 19.56
CA GLY A 51 8.36 8.86 20.78
C GLY A 51 7.34 7.72 20.87
N ILE A 52 6.82 7.24 19.73
CA ILE A 52 5.84 6.15 19.65
C ILE A 52 6.49 4.94 18.99
N LYS A 53 6.47 3.79 19.68
CA LYS A 53 7.02 2.52 19.18
C LYS A 53 6.11 1.34 19.55
N PRO A 54 5.71 0.48 18.59
CA PRO A 54 5.94 0.61 17.15
C PRO A 54 5.19 1.82 16.55
N VAL A 55 5.64 2.33 15.40
CA VAL A 55 4.95 3.42 14.69
C VAL A 55 3.54 2.95 14.29
N PRO A 56 2.47 3.67 14.66
CA PRO A 56 1.10 3.25 14.39
C PRO A 56 0.81 3.30 12.88
N HIS A 57 -0.18 2.53 12.43
CA HIS A 57 -0.67 2.49 11.04
C HIS A 57 0.34 1.99 9.99
N ALA A 58 1.56 1.59 10.38
CA ALA A 58 2.60 1.19 9.43
C ALA A 58 2.22 0.00 8.53
N ASN A 59 1.38 -0.92 9.04
CA ASN A 59 0.87 -2.05 8.28
C ASN A 59 0.10 -1.63 7.03
N PHE A 60 -0.63 -0.50 7.07
CA PHE A 60 -1.36 0.01 5.91
C PHE A 60 -0.45 0.28 4.71
N VAL A 61 0.79 0.72 4.93
CA VAL A 61 1.74 0.94 3.83
C VAL A 61 2.51 -0.35 3.52
N HIS A 62 2.94 -1.09 4.55
CA HIS A 62 3.68 -2.33 4.36
C HIS A 62 2.89 -3.38 3.59
N ASP A 63 1.63 -3.58 3.92
CA ASP A 63 0.81 -4.61 3.31
C ASP A 63 0.51 -4.25 1.85
N TYR A 64 0.30 -2.96 1.54
CA TYR A 64 0.18 -2.48 0.17
C TYR A 64 1.45 -2.75 -0.66
N ILE A 65 2.65 -2.47 -0.12
CA ILE A 65 3.91 -2.74 -0.82
C ILE A 65 4.14 -4.25 -1.00
N LYS A 66 3.84 -5.06 0.02
CA LYS A 66 3.96 -6.52 -0.03
C LYS A 66 3.01 -7.15 -1.04
N ALA A 67 1.84 -6.57 -1.26
CA ALA A 67 0.84 -7.10 -2.17
C ALA A 67 1.34 -7.22 -3.62
N TYR A 68 2.30 -6.38 -4.04
CA TYR A 68 2.92 -6.49 -5.38
C TYR A 68 3.66 -7.81 -5.62
N TYR A 69 4.01 -8.54 -4.55
CA TYR A 69 4.77 -9.79 -4.62
C TYR A 69 3.90 -11.03 -4.44
N LEU A 70 2.59 -10.85 -4.24
CA LEU A 70 1.66 -11.97 -4.16
C LEU A 70 1.51 -12.65 -5.53
N PRO A 71 1.37 -13.98 -5.57
CA PRO A 71 0.98 -14.68 -6.80
C PRO A 71 -0.47 -14.35 -7.18
N GLU A 72 -0.89 -14.65 -8.42
CA GLU A 72 -2.22 -14.30 -8.95
C GLU A 72 -3.37 -14.63 -7.98
N ASN A 73 -3.46 -15.87 -7.49
CA ASN A 73 -4.52 -16.28 -6.56
C ASN A 73 -4.46 -15.53 -5.22
N GLY A 74 -3.24 -15.29 -4.71
CA GLY A 74 -3.04 -14.57 -3.46
C GLY A 74 -3.40 -13.09 -3.59
N LEU A 75 -3.07 -12.48 -4.72
CA LEU A 75 -3.40 -11.09 -5.01
C LEU A 75 -4.92 -10.91 -5.19
N GLU A 76 -5.59 -11.83 -5.88
CA GLU A 76 -7.06 -11.80 -6.01
C GLU A 76 -7.74 -11.87 -4.64
N GLN A 77 -7.31 -12.80 -3.78
CA GLN A 77 -7.86 -12.91 -2.43
C GLN A 77 -7.57 -11.65 -1.59
N TRP A 78 -6.34 -11.13 -1.67
CA TRP A 78 -5.92 -9.94 -0.93
C TRP A 78 -6.73 -8.71 -1.34
N ILE A 79 -6.93 -8.46 -2.64
CA ILE A 79 -7.74 -7.34 -3.12
C ILE A 79 -9.18 -7.42 -2.59
N ARG A 80 -9.77 -8.61 -2.54
CA ARG A 80 -11.14 -8.81 -2.03
C ARG A 80 -11.26 -8.64 -0.52
N SER A 81 -10.18 -8.82 0.23
CA SER A 81 -10.21 -8.79 1.70
C SER A 81 -9.77 -7.46 2.33
N HIS A 82 -9.26 -6.50 1.55
CA HIS A 82 -8.72 -5.24 2.07
C HIS A 82 -9.53 -4.02 1.61
N SER A 83 -10.59 -3.69 2.36
CA SER A 83 -11.51 -2.58 2.09
C SER A 83 -10.96 -1.19 2.47
N GLU A 84 -9.83 -1.12 3.16
CA GLU A 84 -9.21 0.12 3.61
C GLU A 84 -8.50 0.91 2.48
N TYR A 85 -8.28 0.26 1.32
CA TYR A 85 -7.73 0.84 0.11
C TYR A 85 -8.85 1.22 -0.87
N SER A 86 -8.63 2.29 -1.65
CA SER A 86 -9.60 2.69 -2.67
C SER A 86 -9.54 1.80 -3.90
N SER A 87 -10.63 1.71 -4.67
CA SER A 87 -10.65 0.98 -5.95
C SER A 87 -9.55 1.46 -6.90
N LYS A 88 -9.16 2.75 -6.86
CA LYS A 88 -8.05 3.31 -7.64
C LYS A 88 -6.69 2.74 -7.20
N GLN A 89 -6.44 2.66 -5.90
CA GLN A 89 -5.22 2.07 -5.35
C GLN A 89 -5.13 0.58 -5.73
N LEU A 90 -6.20 -0.18 -5.51
CA LEU A 90 -6.27 -1.60 -5.85
C LEU A 90 -6.11 -1.85 -7.36
N SER A 91 -6.74 -1.02 -8.19
CA SER A 91 -6.59 -1.10 -9.66
C SER A 91 -5.17 -0.80 -10.12
N SER A 92 -4.47 0.14 -9.47
CA SER A 92 -3.08 0.48 -9.78
C SER A 92 -2.12 -0.64 -9.41
N LEU A 93 -2.28 -1.21 -8.21
CA LEU A 93 -1.56 -2.40 -7.75
C LEU A 93 -1.72 -3.56 -8.73
N LEU A 94 -2.97 -3.90 -9.08
CA LEU A 94 -3.28 -4.91 -10.09
C LEU A 94 -2.70 -4.54 -11.46
N GLY A 95 -2.71 -3.25 -11.79
CA GLY A 95 -2.06 -2.62 -12.94
C GLY A 95 -0.62 -3.11 -13.15
N ALA A 96 0.19 -3.02 -12.10
CA ALA A 96 1.60 -3.38 -12.11
C ALA A 96 1.90 -4.88 -12.00
N ALA A 97 0.90 -5.70 -11.64
CA ALA A 97 1.05 -7.15 -11.50
C ALA A 97 1.10 -7.84 -12.88
N ALA A 98 2.26 -7.78 -13.55
CA ALA A 98 2.47 -8.33 -14.90
C ALA A 98 2.28 -9.86 -14.97
N HIS A 99 2.42 -10.56 -13.85
CA HIS A 99 2.21 -11.99 -13.74
C HIS A 99 0.73 -12.39 -13.73
N VAL A 100 -0.21 -11.44 -13.54
CA VAL A 100 -1.65 -11.72 -13.52
C VAL A 100 -2.20 -11.79 -14.93
N SER A 101 -2.90 -12.88 -15.24
CA SER A 101 -3.55 -13.12 -16.51
C SER A 101 -4.58 -12.04 -16.86
N LYS A 102 -4.73 -11.74 -18.15
CA LYS A 102 -5.72 -10.76 -18.63
C LYS A 102 -7.14 -11.11 -18.18
N LYS A 103 -7.48 -12.40 -18.14
CA LYS A 103 -8.79 -12.91 -17.69
C LYS A 103 -9.01 -12.64 -16.20
N ALA A 104 -8.04 -12.96 -15.34
CA ALA A 104 -8.13 -12.69 -13.90
C ALA A 104 -8.21 -11.19 -13.63
N ARG A 105 -7.37 -10.39 -14.30
CA ARG A 105 -7.37 -8.93 -14.18
C ARG A 105 -8.74 -8.31 -14.47
N LEU A 106 -9.39 -8.68 -15.58
CA LEU A 106 -10.72 -8.16 -15.92
C LEU A 106 -11.75 -8.51 -14.85
N ARG A 107 -11.73 -9.76 -14.36
CA ARG A 107 -12.66 -10.23 -13.33
C ARG A 107 -12.45 -9.54 -11.98
N ILE A 108 -11.21 -9.28 -11.58
CA ILE A 108 -10.90 -8.54 -10.35
C ILE A 108 -11.31 -7.07 -10.48
N LEU A 109 -11.03 -6.42 -11.62
CA LEU A 109 -11.44 -5.03 -11.86
C LEU A 109 -12.96 -4.85 -11.87
N ASP A 110 -13.70 -5.83 -12.37
CA ASP A 110 -15.17 -5.80 -12.37
C ASP A 110 -15.71 -5.80 -10.93
N ALA A 111 -15.14 -6.66 -10.07
CA ALA A 111 -15.49 -6.72 -8.65
C ALA A 111 -15.08 -5.47 -7.83
N LEU A 112 -14.31 -4.55 -8.40
CA LEU A 112 -13.90 -3.28 -7.75
C LEU A 112 -14.79 -2.08 -8.12
N LYS A 113 -15.74 -2.26 -9.05
CA LYS A 113 -16.65 -1.21 -9.54
C LYS A 113 -17.98 -1.13 -8.79
N ASP A 114 -18.28 -2.14 -7.97
CA ASP A 114 -19.39 -2.14 -7.01
C ASP A 114 -19.02 -1.35 -5.75
#